data_AF-A0AAJ7P9J0-F1
#
_entry.id   AF-A0AAJ7P9J0-F1
#
_cell.length_a   1.000
_cell.length_b   1.000
_cell.length_c   1.000
_cell.angle_alpha   90.00
_cell.angle_beta   90.00
_cell.angle_gamma   90.00
#
_symmetry.space_group_name_H-M   'P 1'
#
loop_
_entity.id
_entity.type
_entity.pdbx_description
1 polymer ?
#
loop_
_entity_poly.entity_id
_entity_poly.type
_entity_poly.pdbx_seq_one_letter_code
_entity_poly.pdbx_strand_id
1 'polypeptide(L)'
;MALEFINSSRGKPLLKIDEHLFRKDRENDGKTNWRCIVKQCKSRVKTCNGGHDGPSEHMHPPSPVGIEVRRKMNELRSYAVKNVSASNATIIGNLVSTVDSEAVKGEMPNINLMRQRITYARAAAGPSLPVNPLRREDLEIPEFLKTTFRGERFVHYDSGVGDVNRIIVFATAKNLELLKMSPEWFVDGTFKVCPLIFHQLYTFHVRLPDGKTVPVVYSLLPAKNAQTYRRLLQILLDAIDGFHPDAIHIDFELAMIRELEKVFPAAGILGCSFHFCQCIWRRVQNDSELRANYLRDADFALGLRMFPALSYVPVDQVRDLFATLTDSDFVRTNEALLTDFINYFESQWVGWNRNPPTMKVEWWNVHSSTLNSMGRTNNEVEGWHSAFARRVGSSHPSVFKLLEHLKVEQGKVEFIASNSLAQGIGTTSKKKYRDRQARIYALVSTYEARDSLQFLRAIAHNITF
;
A
#
# COMPACT_ATOMS: atom_id res chain seq x y z
N MET A 1 26.54 -44.95 7.41
CA MET A 1 26.03 -43.71 6.79
C MET A 1 24.67 -43.39 7.37
N ALA A 2 24.35 -42.12 7.61
CA ALA A 2 23.01 -41.74 8.05
C ALA A 2 21.98 -42.07 6.97
N LEU A 3 20.83 -42.62 7.36
CA LEU A 3 19.74 -42.93 6.43
C LEU A 3 19.15 -41.63 5.88
N GLU A 4 19.02 -41.53 4.56
CA GLU A 4 18.46 -40.36 3.89
C GLU A 4 16.95 -40.54 3.63
N PHE A 5 16.15 -39.52 3.92
CA PHE A 5 14.69 -39.57 3.76
C PHE A 5 14.16 -38.42 2.92
N ILE A 6 13.14 -38.72 2.12
CA ILE A 6 12.43 -37.75 1.27
C ILE A 6 10.93 -37.95 1.46
N ASN A 7 10.17 -36.87 1.62
CA ASN A 7 8.72 -36.98 1.77
C ASN A 7 8.02 -37.33 0.45
N SER A 8 7.06 -38.24 0.53
CA SER A 8 6.11 -38.54 -0.54
C SER A 8 5.14 -37.37 -0.79
N SER A 9 4.35 -37.45 -1.86
CA SER A 9 3.28 -36.45 -2.13
C SER A 9 2.22 -36.36 -1.04
N ARG A 10 2.09 -37.38 -0.19
CA ARG A 10 1.18 -37.44 0.96
C ARG A 10 1.86 -37.14 2.30
N GLY A 11 3.09 -36.61 2.28
CA GLY A 11 3.82 -36.24 3.50
C GLY A 11 4.45 -37.41 4.28
N LYS A 12 4.26 -38.66 3.86
CA LYS A 12 4.91 -39.82 4.50
C LYS A 12 6.38 -39.94 4.06
N PRO A 13 7.30 -40.33 4.96
CA PRO A 13 8.71 -40.49 4.63
C PRO A 13 8.94 -41.65 3.65
N LEU A 14 9.83 -41.43 2.70
CA LEU A 14 10.40 -42.44 1.81
C LEU A 14 11.89 -42.55 2.12
N LEU A 15 12.38 -43.77 2.31
CA LEU A 15 13.79 -44.06 2.48
C LEU A 15 14.46 -44.02 1.10
N LYS A 16 15.62 -43.35 1.00
CA LYS A 16 16.45 -43.34 -0.19
C LYS A 16 17.71 -44.18 0.05
N ILE A 17 17.94 -45.15 -0.83
CA ILE A 17 19.19 -45.93 -0.91
C ILE A 17 19.52 -46.11 -2.39
N ASP A 18 20.78 -45.86 -2.77
CA ASP A 18 21.31 -46.03 -4.14
C ASP A 18 20.48 -45.38 -5.25
N GLU A 19 19.90 -44.20 -4.99
CA GLU A 19 19.00 -43.49 -5.90
C GLU A 19 17.70 -44.26 -6.26
N HIS A 20 17.32 -45.22 -5.41
CA HIS A 20 16.01 -45.84 -5.35
C HIS A 20 15.23 -45.36 -4.11
N LEU A 21 13.90 -45.29 -4.25
CA LEU A 21 13.01 -44.88 -3.17
C LEU A 21 12.19 -46.06 -2.65
N PHE A 22 12.06 -46.13 -1.33
CA PHE A 22 11.29 -47.14 -0.63
C PHE A 22 10.25 -46.50 0.28
N ARG A 23 9.04 -47.07 0.30
CA ARG A 23 7.98 -46.69 1.24
C ARG A 23 7.93 -47.69 2.39
N LYS A 24 7.56 -47.22 3.58
CA LYS A 24 7.34 -48.06 4.75
C LYS A 24 6.27 -49.12 4.46
N ASP A 25 6.58 -50.39 4.72
CA ASP A 25 5.68 -51.53 4.57
C ASP A 25 5.17 -51.97 5.95
N ARG A 26 6.08 -52.32 6.87
CA ARG A 26 5.77 -52.81 8.23
C ARG A 26 6.87 -52.41 9.22
N GLU A 27 6.53 -52.33 10.50
CA GLU A 27 7.49 -52.08 11.59
C GLU A 27 7.20 -53.03 12.75
N ASN A 28 8.21 -53.81 13.16
CA ASN A 28 8.14 -54.78 14.26
C ASN A 28 9.44 -54.69 15.07
N ASP A 29 9.36 -54.68 16.40
CA ASP A 29 10.50 -54.79 17.34
C ASP A 29 11.72 -53.92 16.97
N GLY A 30 11.49 -52.63 16.74
CA GLY A 30 12.55 -51.67 16.40
C GLY A 30 13.14 -51.81 14.99
N LYS A 31 12.61 -52.73 14.16
CA LYS A 31 13.00 -52.93 12.76
C LYS A 31 11.91 -52.43 11.83
N THR A 32 12.27 -51.56 10.90
CA THR A 32 11.34 -51.11 9.84
C THR A 32 11.66 -51.81 8.52
N ASN A 33 10.63 -52.43 7.93
CA ASN A 33 10.68 -52.99 6.58
C ASN A 33 10.16 -51.97 5.57
N TRP A 34 10.90 -51.78 4.49
CA TRP A 34 10.60 -50.87 3.40
C TRP A 34 10.47 -51.67 2.10
N ARG A 35 9.60 -51.20 1.21
CA ARG A 35 9.40 -51.77 -0.13
C ARG A 35 9.58 -50.70 -1.19
N CYS A 36 10.19 -51.06 -2.33
CA CYS A 36 10.33 -50.15 -3.45
C CYS A 36 8.99 -49.51 -3.85
N ILE A 37 9.03 -48.23 -4.26
CA ILE A 37 7.83 -47.49 -4.66
C ILE A 37 7.30 -47.89 -6.05
N VAL A 38 8.14 -48.50 -6.90
CA VAL A 38 7.74 -48.97 -8.24
C VAL A 38 6.89 -50.22 -8.07
N LYS A 39 5.63 -50.19 -8.53
CA LYS A 39 4.62 -51.24 -8.26
C LYS A 39 5.07 -52.65 -8.66
N GLN A 40 5.78 -52.78 -9.77
CA GLN A 40 6.24 -54.08 -10.28
C GLN A 40 7.57 -54.53 -9.64
N CYS A 41 8.25 -53.66 -8.90
CA CYS A 41 9.50 -53.99 -8.23
C CYS A 41 9.22 -54.70 -6.90
N LYS A 42 9.88 -55.84 -6.68
CA LYS A 42 9.78 -56.62 -5.45
C LYS A 42 10.85 -56.26 -4.42
N SER A 43 11.72 -55.28 -4.71
CA SER A 43 12.86 -54.96 -3.85
C SER A 43 12.43 -54.44 -2.46
N ARG A 44 13.15 -54.88 -1.43
CA ARG A 44 12.91 -54.55 -0.03
C ARG A 44 14.21 -54.19 0.69
N VAL A 45 14.07 -53.37 1.72
CA VAL A 45 15.14 -52.96 2.63
C VAL A 45 14.64 -53.09 4.06
N LYS A 46 15.50 -53.51 4.98
CA LYS A 46 15.23 -53.46 6.42
C LYS A 46 16.14 -52.43 7.07
N THR A 47 15.62 -51.60 7.96
CA THR A 47 16.43 -50.65 8.74
C THR A 47 16.35 -50.98 10.22
N CYS A 48 17.49 -50.98 10.91
CA CYS A 48 17.64 -51.28 12.34
C CYS A 48 18.84 -50.49 12.90
N ASN A 49 18.70 -49.87 14.07
CA ASN A 49 19.79 -49.16 14.77
C ASN A 49 20.60 -48.17 13.90
N GLY A 50 19.93 -47.43 13.02
CA GLY A 50 20.56 -46.44 12.12
C GLY A 50 21.28 -47.02 10.90
N GLY A 51 21.32 -48.36 10.73
CA GLY A 51 21.81 -49.05 9.54
C GLY A 51 20.69 -49.67 8.71
N HIS A 52 21.07 -50.29 7.58
CA HIS A 52 20.15 -51.03 6.72
C HIS A 52 20.72 -52.37 6.24
N ASP A 53 19.81 -53.29 5.91
CA ASP A 53 20.06 -54.60 5.31
C ASP A 53 19.22 -54.70 4.01
N GLY A 54 19.87 -55.01 2.89
CA GLY A 54 19.38 -54.75 1.52
C GLY A 54 19.84 -53.38 0.97
N PRO A 55 19.34 -52.95 -0.21
CA PRO A 55 18.21 -53.50 -0.95
C PRO A 55 18.52 -54.81 -1.68
N SER A 56 17.50 -55.64 -1.87
CA SER A 56 17.54 -56.71 -2.87
C SER A 56 17.52 -56.15 -4.29
N GLU A 57 17.87 -56.96 -5.31
CA GLU A 57 17.95 -56.53 -6.71
C GLU A 57 16.69 -55.81 -7.22
N HIS A 58 16.90 -54.75 -8.01
CA HIS A 58 15.87 -53.98 -8.68
C HIS A 58 15.72 -54.41 -10.14
N MET A 59 14.49 -54.48 -10.64
CA MET A 59 14.18 -54.71 -12.07
C MET A 59 14.04 -53.40 -12.86
N HIS A 60 14.55 -52.28 -12.33
CA HIS A 60 14.47 -50.97 -12.97
C HIS A 60 15.67 -50.11 -12.57
N PRO A 61 16.07 -49.16 -13.43
CA PRO A 61 17.16 -48.25 -13.12
C PRO A 61 16.83 -47.33 -11.93
N PRO A 62 17.87 -46.78 -11.27
CA PRO A 62 17.70 -45.68 -10.32
C PRO A 62 17.10 -44.44 -11.00
N SER A 63 16.50 -43.54 -10.22
CA SER A 63 15.83 -42.34 -10.74
C SER A 63 16.33 -41.07 -10.03
N PRO A 64 17.58 -40.64 -10.30
CA PRO A 64 18.16 -39.45 -9.68
C PRO A 64 17.37 -38.17 -10.02
N VAL A 65 16.91 -38.03 -11.27
CA VAL A 65 16.08 -36.89 -11.71
C VAL A 65 14.74 -36.87 -10.95
N GLY A 66 14.04 -38.01 -10.88
CA GLY A 66 12.77 -38.12 -10.18
C GLY A 66 12.88 -37.90 -8.66
N ILE A 67 14.03 -38.25 -8.07
CA ILE A 67 14.37 -37.93 -6.68
C ILE A 67 14.52 -36.42 -6.50
N GLU A 68 15.28 -35.75 -7.37
CA GLU A 68 15.52 -34.32 -7.28
C GLU A 68 14.24 -33.48 -7.51
N VAL A 69 13.43 -33.85 -8.52
CA VAL A 69 12.09 -33.26 -8.72
C VAL A 69 11.25 -33.39 -7.45
N ARG A 70 11.30 -34.55 -6.77
CA ARG A 70 10.54 -34.75 -5.54
C ARG A 70 11.08 -33.88 -4.39
N ARG A 71 12.41 -33.68 -4.29
CA ARG A 71 13.00 -32.73 -3.31
C ARG A 71 12.53 -31.30 -3.57
N LYS A 72 12.64 -30.80 -4.80
CA LYS A 72 12.17 -29.46 -5.18
C LYS A 72 10.67 -29.28 -4.92
N MET A 73 9.85 -30.29 -5.19
CA MET A 73 8.41 -30.23 -4.85
C MET A 73 8.13 -30.29 -3.34
N ASN A 74 9.01 -30.88 -2.53
CA ASN A 74 8.90 -30.83 -1.07
C ASN A 74 9.31 -29.47 -0.51
N GLU A 75 10.37 -28.87 -1.07
CA GLU A 75 10.80 -27.50 -0.79
C GLU A 75 9.67 -26.51 -1.09
N LEU A 76 9.05 -26.63 -2.28
CA LEU A 76 7.89 -25.82 -2.68
C LEU A 76 6.77 -25.85 -1.63
N ARG A 77 6.38 -27.06 -1.18
CA ARG A 77 5.30 -27.23 -0.20
C ARG A 77 5.71 -26.72 1.18
N SER A 78 6.93 -27.01 1.63
CA SER A 78 7.43 -26.54 2.93
C SER A 78 7.49 -25.01 2.96
N TYR A 79 8.01 -24.38 1.90
CA TYR A 79 8.06 -22.93 1.77
C TYR A 79 6.66 -22.33 1.76
N ALA A 80 5.72 -22.92 1.02
CA ALA A 80 4.33 -22.46 0.95
C ALA A 80 3.60 -22.48 2.30
N VAL A 81 3.87 -23.48 3.14
CA VAL A 81 3.29 -23.60 4.49
C VAL A 81 3.93 -22.60 5.44
N LYS A 82 5.25 -22.38 5.35
CA LYS A 82 5.97 -21.40 6.18
C LYS A 82 5.68 -19.95 5.79
N ASN A 83 5.33 -19.69 4.53
CA ASN A 83 5.14 -18.35 3.97
C ASN A 83 3.72 -18.22 3.41
N VAL A 84 2.74 -18.08 4.30
CA VAL A 84 1.30 -18.09 3.96
C VAL A 84 0.92 -16.88 3.09
N SER A 85 1.49 -15.71 3.38
CA SER A 85 1.25 -14.46 2.66
C SER A 85 1.93 -14.38 1.28
N ALA A 86 2.89 -15.26 0.98
CA ALA A 86 3.57 -15.24 -0.31
C ALA A 86 2.64 -15.67 -1.45
N SER A 87 2.67 -14.93 -2.57
CA SER A 87 1.88 -15.29 -3.75
C SER A 87 2.38 -16.59 -4.36
N ASN A 88 1.47 -17.38 -4.97
CA ASN A 88 1.86 -18.62 -5.64
C ASN A 88 2.88 -18.37 -6.76
N ALA A 89 2.80 -17.21 -7.43
CA ALA A 89 3.75 -16.83 -8.48
C ALA A 89 5.16 -16.60 -7.93
N THR A 90 5.29 -15.90 -6.80
CA THR A 90 6.58 -15.67 -6.13
C THR A 90 7.21 -16.98 -5.67
N ILE A 91 6.42 -17.87 -5.06
CA ILE A 91 6.93 -19.15 -4.56
C ILE A 91 7.45 -20.02 -5.72
N ILE A 92 6.69 -20.11 -6.81
CA ILE A 92 7.09 -20.88 -8.00
C ILE A 92 8.31 -20.25 -8.66
N GLY A 93 8.33 -18.93 -8.82
CA GLY A 93 9.46 -18.20 -9.41
C GLY A 93 10.77 -18.48 -8.67
N ASN A 94 10.76 -18.36 -7.34
CA ASN A 94 11.92 -18.62 -6.49
C ASN A 94 12.41 -20.08 -6.62
N LEU A 95 11.48 -21.05 -6.65
CA LEU A 95 11.87 -22.46 -6.82
C LEU A 95 12.49 -22.69 -8.20
N VAL A 96 11.82 -22.27 -9.27
CA VAL A 96 12.26 -22.51 -10.65
C VAL A 96 13.62 -21.87 -10.92
N SER A 97 13.91 -20.71 -10.32
CA SER A 97 15.24 -20.08 -10.42
C SER A 97 16.37 -20.86 -9.75
N THR A 98 16.07 -21.86 -8.91
CA THR A 98 17.07 -22.71 -8.23
C THR A 98 17.29 -24.06 -8.91
N VAL A 99 16.64 -24.29 -10.06
CA VAL A 99 16.75 -25.56 -10.80
C VAL A 99 17.64 -25.34 -12.01
N ASP A 100 18.91 -25.71 -11.93
CA ASP A 100 19.88 -25.51 -13.02
C ASP A 100 19.83 -26.62 -14.08
N SER A 101 19.57 -27.86 -13.66
CA SER A 101 19.59 -29.04 -14.54
C SER A 101 18.43 -29.07 -15.53
N GLU A 102 18.73 -29.13 -16.83
CA GLU A 102 17.73 -29.27 -17.91
C GLU A 102 16.89 -30.54 -17.78
N ALA A 103 17.49 -31.66 -17.36
CA ALA A 103 16.76 -32.91 -17.14
C ALA A 103 15.71 -32.75 -16.02
N VAL A 104 16.05 -32.04 -14.93
CA VAL A 104 15.10 -31.77 -13.85
C VAL A 104 14.02 -30.80 -14.32
N LYS A 105 14.37 -29.73 -15.06
CA LYS A 105 13.38 -28.80 -15.62
C LYS A 105 12.35 -29.52 -16.50
N GLY A 106 12.79 -30.46 -17.34
CA GLY A 106 11.92 -31.23 -18.22
C GLY A 106 10.93 -32.15 -17.50
N GLU A 107 11.31 -32.70 -16.33
CA GLU A 107 10.44 -33.57 -15.52
C GLU A 107 9.63 -32.82 -14.44
N MET A 108 9.91 -31.52 -14.23
CA MET A 108 9.15 -30.72 -13.27
C MET A 108 7.68 -30.60 -13.70
N PRO A 109 6.73 -30.64 -12.75
CA PRO A 109 5.33 -30.42 -13.07
C PRO A 109 5.11 -29.05 -13.70
N ASN A 110 4.10 -28.92 -14.56
CA ASN A 110 3.72 -27.62 -15.09
C ASN A 110 3.31 -26.63 -13.97
N ILE A 111 3.34 -25.33 -14.29
CA ILE A 111 3.06 -24.24 -13.35
C ILE A 111 1.69 -24.39 -12.67
N ASN A 112 0.67 -24.86 -13.39
CA ASN A 112 -0.68 -25.02 -12.83
C ASN A 112 -0.74 -26.12 -11.77
N LEU A 113 -0.08 -27.26 -12.01
CA LEU A 113 0.06 -28.33 -11.02
C LEU A 113 0.86 -27.86 -9.80
N MET A 114 1.92 -27.07 -10.00
CA MET A 114 2.67 -26.48 -8.89
C MET A 114 1.79 -25.56 -8.03
N ARG A 115 1.00 -24.67 -8.65
CA ARG A 115 0.02 -23.82 -7.94
C ARG A 115 -0.98 -24.67 -7.14
N GLN A 116 -1.52 -25.71 -7.76
CA GLN A 116 -2.48 -26.61 -7.11
C GLN A 116 -1.86 -27.30 -5.88
N ARG A 117 -0.60 -27.74 -5.97
CA ARG A 117 0.11 -28.36 -4.83
C ARG A 117 0.40 -27.38 -3.70
N ILE A 118 0.66 -26.11 -4.00
CA ILE A 118 0.78 -25.04 -2.99
C ILE A 118 -0.54 -24.90 -2.24
N THR A 119 -1.65 -24.79 -2.96
CA THR A 119 -3.00 -24.68 -2.38
C THR A 119 -3.31 -25.88 -1.49
N TYR A 120 -3.05 -27.10 -1.96
CA TYR A 120 -3.28 -28.32 -1.17
C TYR A 120 -2.36 -28.42 0.06
N ALA A 121 -1.09 -28.05 -0.06
CA ALA A 121 -0.17 -28.06 1.07
C ALA A 121 -0.61 -27.10 2.17
N ARG A 122 -1.08 -25.89 1.79
CA ARG A 122 -1.64 -24.92 2.73
C ARG A 122 -2.92 -25.45 3.37
N ALA A 123 -3.86 -25.99 2.57
CA ALA A 123 -5.10 -26.55 3.10
C ALA A 123 -4.86 -27.72 4.07
N ALA A 124 -3.90 -28.59 3.77
CA ALA A 124 -3.56 -29.76 4.60
C ALA A 124 -2.82 -29.40 5.90
N ALA A 125 -2.10 -28.28 5.93
CA ALA A 125 -1.48 -27.74 7.15
C ALA A 125 -2.52 -27.11 8.11
N GLY A 126 -3.80 -27.09 7.72
CA GLY A 126 -4.86 -26.35 8.36
C GLY A 126 -4.92 -24.89 7.87
N PRO A 127 -6.01 -24.16 8.15
CA PRO A 127 -6.02 -22.72 7.95
C PRO A 127 -4.95 -22.12 8.85
N SER A 128 -3.81 -21.72 8.28
CA SER A 128 -2.84 -20.88 9.01
C SER A 128 -3.42 -19.50 9.32
N LEU A 129 -4.46 -19.10 8.58
CA LEU A 129 -5.29 -17.93 8.83
C LEU A 129 -6.75 -18.37 8.97
N PRO A 130 -7.51 -17.81 9.92
CA PRO A 130 -8.93 -18.13 10.06
C PRO A 130 -9.74 -17.79 8.80
N VAL A 131 -10.94 -18.36 8.71
CA VAL A 131 -11.90 -18.00 7.65
C VAL A 131 -12.34 -16.56 7.88
N ASN A 132 -12.31 -15.74 6.83
CA ASN A 132 -12.76 -14.36 6.92
C ASN A 132 -14.26 -14.33 7.30
N PRO A 133 -14.66 -13.57 8.33
CA PRO A 133 -16.07 -13.48 8.69
C PRO A 133 -16.86 -12.78 7.58
N LEU A 134 -18.18 -12.95 7.59
CA LEU A 134 -19.09 -12.26 6.68
C LEU A 134 -19.38 -10.82 7.12
N ARG A 135 -19.34 -10.56 8.43
CA ARG A 135 -19.60 -9.25 9.05
C ARG A 135 -18.38 -8.80 9.85
N ARG A 136 -18.24 -7.48 10.02
CA ARG A 136 -17.09 -6.89 10.73
C ARG A 136 -17.17 -7.06 12.24
N GLU A 137 -18.38 -7.03 12.80
CA GLU A 137 -18.60 -7.23 14.23
C GLU A 137 -18.22 -8.65 14.68
N ASP A 138 -18.23 -9.63 13.78
CA ASP A 138 -17.87 -11.03 14.06
C ASP A 138 -16.36 -11.30 13.94
N LEU A 139 -15.54 -10.29 13.63
CA LEU A 139 -14.11 -10.48 13.39
C LEU A 139 -13.35 -10.78 14.69
N GLU A 140 -12.80 -11.98 14.80
CA GLU A 140 -11.84 -12.30 15.84
C GLU A 140 -10.42 -12.29 15.26
N ILE A 141 -9.56 -11.40 15.76
CA ILE A 141 -8.15 -11.35 15.35
C ILE A 141 -7.36 -12.32 16.25
N PRO A 142 -6.72 -13.36 15.68
CA PRO A 142 -5.83 -14.24 16.43
C PRO A 142 -4.67 -13.51 17.10
N GLU A 143 -4.25 -13.99 18.27
CA GLU A 143 -3.22 -13.33 19.08
C GLU A 143 -1.89 -13.14 18.34
N PHE A 144 -1.49 -14.11 17.52
CA PHE A 144 -0.26 -14.03 16.71
C PHE A 144 -0.31 -12.95 15.62
N LEU A 145 -1.49 -12.42 15.27
CA LEU A 145 -1.66 -11.29 14.35
C LEU A 145 -1.77 -9.95 15.06
N LYS A 146 -1.95 -9.93 16.39
CA LYS A 146 -2.01 -8.69 17.18
C LYS A 146 -0.64 -8.09 17.46
N THR A 147 0.43 -8.85 17.26
CA THR A 147 1.83 -8.45 17.53
C THR A 147 2.68 -8.41 16.25
N THR A 148 3.78 -7.66 16.27
CA THR A 148 4.80 -7.67 15.21
C THR A 148 5.59 -8.98 15.20
N PHE A 149 6.48 -9.17 14.22
CA PHE A 149 7.40 -10.31 14.22
C PHE A 149 8.41 -10.29 15.38
N ARG A 150 8.57 -9.13 16.06
CA ARG A 150 9.41 -8.98 17.26
C ARG A 150 8.61 -9.14 18.56
N GLY A 151 7.31 -9.43 18.48
CA GLY A 151 6.43 -9.57 19.65
C GLY A 151 5.93 -8.25 20.24
N GLU A 152 6.18 -7.10 19.60
CA GLU A 152 5.63 -5.81 20.03
C GLU A 152 4.13 -5.73 19.70
N ARG A 153 3.32 -5.04 20.53
CA ARG A 153 1.90 -4.80 20.23
C ARG A 153 1.77 -4.03 18.92
N PHE A 154 0.94 -4.52 18.01
CA PHE A 154 0.71 -3.91 16.70
C PHE A 154 -0.75 -3.51 16.47
N VAL A 155 -1.72 -4.30 16.95
CA VAL A 155 -3.10 -3.82 17.09
C VAL A 155 -3.10 -2.84 18.26
N HIS A 156 -3.06 -1.55 17.94
CA HIS A 156 -3.03 -0.48 18.92
C HIS A 156 -4.40 -0.28 19.54
N TYR A 157 -5.43 -0.24 18.68
CA TYR A 157 -6.82 -0.08 19.08
C TYR A 157 -7.72 -1.01 18.28
N ASP A 158 -8.72 -1.57 18.93
CA ASP A 158 -9.79 -2.35 18.32
C ASP A 158 -11.06 -2.12 19.15
N SER A 159 -12.11 -1.55 18.55
CA SER A 159 -13.38 -1.34 19.27
C SER A 159 -14.13 -2.62 19.60
N GLY A 160 -13.67 -3.77 19.06
CA GLY A 160 -14.03 -5.08 19.57
C GLY A 160 -15.15 -5.80 18.82
N VAL A 161 -15.33 -7.06 19.20
CA VAL A 161 -16.39 -7.94 18.70
C VAL A 161 -17.75 -7.37 19.12
N GLY A 162 -18.73 -7.40 18.22
CA GLY A 162 -20.07 -6.84 18.43
C GLY A 162 -20.25 -5.38 17.98
N ASP A 163 -19.17 -4.63 17.68
CA ASP A 163 -19.29 -3.27 17.14
C ASP A 163 -19.60 -3.28 15.63
N VAL A 164 -20.82 -2.93 15.24
CA VAL A 164 -21.22 -2.79 13.82
C VAL A 164 -20.50 -1.66 13.09
N ASN A 165 -19.91 -0.73 13.82
CA ASN A 165 -19.09 0.37 13.33
C ASN A 165 -17.62 0.17 13.74
N ARG A 166 -17.15 -1.07 13.79
CA ARG A 166 -15.81 -1.40 14.27
C ARG A 166 -14.71 -0.60 13.58
N ILE A 167 -13.80 -0.04 14.38
CA ILE A 167 -12.56 0.58 13.90
C ILE A 167 -11.40 -0.20 14.51
N ILE A 168 -10.40 -0.49 13.67
CA ILE A 168 -9.17 -1.17 14.10
C ILE A 168 -7.98 -0.34 13.64
N VAL A 169 -7.12 0.04 14.58
CA VAL A 169 -5.91 0.85 14.34
C VAL A 169 -4.68 -0.01 14.60
N PHE A 170 -3.77 -0.02 13.64
CA PHE A 170 -2.50 -0.72 13.70
C PHE A 170 -1.36 0.29 13.77
N ALA A 171 -0.59 0.23 14.86
CA ALA A 171 0.60 1.02 15.08
C ALA A 171 1.41 0.39 16.23
N THR A 172 2.73 0.53 16.19
CA THR A 172 3.59 0.27 17.34
C THR A 172 3.76 1.54 18.18
N ALA A 173 4.18 1.42 19.44
CA ALA A 173 4.47 2.58 20.27
C ALA A 173 5.52 3.51 19.64
N LYS A 174 6.55 2.94 19.00
CA LYS A 174 7.57 3.71 18.27
C LYS A 174 7.00 4.48 17.07
N ASN A 175 6.05 3.89 16.34
CA ASN A 175 5.40 4.56 15.23
C ASN A 175 4.51 5.71 15.70
N LEU A 176 3.81 5.56 16.83
CA LEU A 176 3.00 6.63 17.42
C LEU A 176 3.88 7.77 17.94
N GLU A 177 5.01 7.44 18.57
CA GLU A 177 6.00 8.43 18.95
C GLU A 177 6.55 9.17 17.71
N LEU A 178 6.84 8.44 16.63
CA LEU A 178 7.28 9.05 15.39
C LEU A 178 6.20 9.94 14.76
N LEU A 179 4.92 9.54 14.81
CA LEU A 179 3.79 10.37 14.39
C LEU A 179 3.72 11.66 15.23
N LYS A 180 3.82 11.53 16.55
CA LYS A 180 3.83 12.64 17.52
C LYS A 180 4.98 13.62 17.25
N MET A 181 6.19 13.13 17.00
CA MET A 181 7.38 13.96 16.79
C MET A 181 7.46 14.58 15.38
N SER A 182 6.57 14.20 14.46
CA SER A 182 6.62 14.66 13.08
C SER A 182 5.75 15.92 12.88
N PRO A 183 6.30 17.02 12.35
CA PRO A 183 5.55 18.27 12.17
C PRO A 183 4.53 18.17 11.02
N GLU A 184 4.81 17.33 10.02
CA GLU A 184 3.95 17.14 8.85
C GLU A 184 3.42 15.70 8.79
N TRP A 185 2.10 15.56 8.69
CA TRP A 185 1.44 14.28 8.44
C TRP A 185 0.92 14.22 7.02
N PHE A 186 0.98 13.05 6.39
CA PHE A 186 0.40 12.78 5.08
C PHE A 186 -0.63 11.68 5.23
N VAL A 187 -1.89 11.97 4.93
CA VAL A 187 -3.00 11.06 5.21
C VAL A 187 -3.75 10.73 3.92
N ASP A 188 -4.07 9.45 3.76
CA ASP A 188 -4.75 8.97 2.56
C ASP A 188 -5.50 7.64 2.81
N GLY A 189 -6.57 7.43 2.05
CA GLY A 189 -7.43 6.25 2.10
C GLY A 189 -7.35 5.41 0.83
N THR A 190 -7.23 4.09 0.97
CA THR A 190 -7.20 3.14 -0.14
C THR A 190 -8.27 2.06 -0.02
N PHE A 191 -8.97 1.80 -1.14
CA PHE A 191 -10.08 0.84 -1.22
C PHE A 191 -9.64 -0.54 -1.73
N LYS A 192 -8.65 -0.57 -2.64
CA LYS A 192 -8.27 -1.77 -3.39
C LYS A 192 -7.76 -2.89 -2.49
N VAL A 193 -7.04 -2.54 -1.43
CA VAL A 193 -6.47 -3.49 -0.45
C VAL A 193 -7.33 -3.62 0.81
N CYS A 194 -8.45 -2.91 0.88
CA CYS A 194 -9.36 -2.99 2.01
C CYS A 194 -10.20 -4.29 1.94
N PRO A 195 -10.27 -5.10 3.01
CA PRO A 195 -11.16 -6.26 3.08
C PRO A 195 -12.62 -5.84 2.91
N LEU A 196 -13.44 -6.66 2.24
CA LEU A 196 -14.84 -6.33 1.93
C LEU A 196 -15.71 -6.02 3.16
N ILE A 197 -15.37 -6.58 4.32
CA ILE A 197 -16.09 -6.30 5.56
C ILE A 197 -15.79 -4.89 6.10
N PHE A 198 -14.81 -4.16 5.56
CA PHE A 198 -14.52 -2.75 5.86
C PHE A 198 -14.69 -1.88 4.60
N HIS A 199 -14.87 -0.59 4.78
CA HIS A 199 -15.07 0.33 3.65
C HIS A 199 -13.74 0.83 3.08
N GLN A 200 -12.79 1.19 3.94
CA GLN A 200 -11.48 1.67 3.50
C GLN A 200 -10.36 1.35 4.49
N LEU A 201 -9.15 1.20 3.97
CA LEU A 201 -7.92 1.24 4.75
C LEU A 201 -7.37 2.67 4.70
N TYR A 202 -7.33 3.33 5.84
CA TYR A 202 -6.82 4.68 5.98
C TYR A 202 -5.40 4.65 6.57
N THR A 203 -4.49 5.49 6.09
CA THR A 203 -3.09 5.46 6.48
C THR A 203 -2.56 6.84 6.81
N PHE A 204 -1.78 6.94 7.88
CA PHE A 204 -1.04 8.14 8.26
C PHE A 204 0.45 7.89 8.02
N HIS A 205 1.07 8.81 7.32
CA HIS A 205 2.47 8.77 6.96
C HIS A 205 3.19 10.00 7.47
N VAL A 206 4.49 9.86 7.64
CA VAL A 206 5.39 10.91 8.09
C VAL A 206 6.64 10.93 7.23
N ARG A 207 7.28 12.10 7.15
CA ARG A 207 8.53 12.27 6.44
C ARG A 207 9.71 12.08 7.38
N LEU A 208 10.61 11.17 7.01
CA LEU A 208 11.83 10.91 7.75
C LEU A 208 12.94 11.93 7.42
N PRO A 209 14.00 12.04 8.23
CA PRO A 209 15.11 12.98 8.00
C PRO A 209 15.81 12.83 6.64
N ASP A 210 15.88 11.61 6.10
CA ASP A 210 16.42 11.34 4.77
C ASP A 210 15.50 11.71 3.60
N GLY A 211 14.35 12.30 3.91
CA GLY A 211 13.34 12.77 2.95
C GLY A 211 12.31 11.73 2.55
N LYS A 212 12.43 10.47 2.99
CA LYS A 212 11.48 9.41 2.64
C LYS A 212 10.19 9.53 3.45
N THR A 213 9.04 9.39 2.79
CA THR A 213 7.75 9.24 3.47
C THR A 213 7.46 7.76 3.79
N VAL A 214 7.05 7.47 5.03
CA VAL A 214 6.71 6.11 5.47
C VAL A 214 5.36 6.08 6.22
N PRO A 215 4.56 5.01 6.06
CA PRO A 215 3.34 4.81 6.85
C PRO A 215 3.69 4.42 8.28
N VAL A 216 3.07 5.09 9.25
CA VAL A 216 3.26 4.81 10.67
C VAL A 216 1.99 4.30 11.35
N VAL A 217 0.82 4.65 10.81
CA VAL A 217 -0.47 4.17 11.30
C VAL A 217 -1.32 3.66 10.15
N TYR A 218 -2.01 2.55 10.37
CA TYR A 218 -3.00 1.98 9.47
C TYR A 218 -4.33 1.83 10.20
N SER A 219 -5.46 2.08 9.54
CA SER A 219 -6.78 2.03 10.17
C SER A 219 -7.81 1.41 9.23
N LEU A 220 -8.51 0.38 9.68
CA LEU A 220 -9.66 -0.18 8.98
C LEU A 220 -10.93 0.54 9.43
N LEU A 221 -11.62 1.17 8.47
CA LEU A 221 -12.77 2.01 8.75
C LEU A 221 -14.08 1.42 8.21
N PRO A 222 -15.19 1.53 8.96
CA PRO A 222 -16.48 0.96 8.60
C PRO A 222 -17.22 1.73 7.50
N ALA A 223 -16.95 3.03 7.35
CA ALA A 223 -17.65 3.93 6.44
C ALA A 223 -16.83 5.20 6.10
N LYS A 224 -17.27 5.91 5.06
CA LYS A 224 -16.72 7.19 4.59
C LYS A 224 -17.59 8.37 5.04
N ASN A 225 -17.62 8.65 6.35
CA ASN A 225 -18.48 9.70 6.91
C ASN A 225 -17.85 10.40 8.13
N ALA A 226 -18.36 11.59 8.46
CA ALA A 226 -17.83 12.44 9.53
C ALA A 226 -17.80 11.74 10.90
N GLN A 227 -18.81 10.93 11.25
CA GLN A 227 -18.83 10.22 12.54
C GLN A 227 -17.69 9.20 12.65
N THR A 228 -17.41 8.48 11.56
CA THR A 228 -16.31 7.50 11.51
C THR A 228 -14.96 8.20 11.62
N TYR A 229 -14.78 9.31 10.90
CA TYR A 229 -13.54 10.09 10.97
C TYR A 229 -13.32 10.69 12.34
N ARG A 230 -14.34 11.27 12.97
CA ARG A 230 -14.24 11.79 14.34
C ARG A 230 -13.75 10.72 15.31
N ARG A 231 -14.33 9.51 15.25
CA ARG A 231 -13.91 8.39 16.10
C ARG A 231 -12.45 8.02 15.86
N LEU A 232 -12.04 7.86 14.60
CA LEU A 232 -10.64 7.58 14.26
C LEU A 232 -9.70 8.66 14.80
N LEU A 233 -10.00 9.93 14.53
CA LEU A 233 -9.15 11.04 14.92
C LEU A 233 -9.05 11.18 16.44
N GLN A 234 -10.13 10.94 17.19
CA GLN A 234 -10.08 10.91 18.65
C GLN A 234 -9.20 9.77 19.18
N ILE A 235 -9.33 8.56 18.63
CA ILE A 235 -8.46 7.43 18.99
C ILE A 235 -6.99 7.79 18.78
N LEU A 236 -6.68 8.49 17.69
CA LEU A 236 -5.31 8.90 17.40
C LEU A 236 -4.82 10.04 18.30
N LEU A 237 -5.67 11.04 18.58
CA LEU A 237 -5.34 12.14 19.48
C LEU A 237 -5.01 11.61 20.88
N ASP A 238 -5.81 10.66 21.38
CA ASP A 238 -5.56 9.99 22.65
C ASP A 238 -4.25 9.18 22.61
N ALA A 239 -3.96 8.52 21.48
CA ALA A 239 -2.76 7.70 21.29
C ALA A 239 -1.45 8.50 21.24
N ILE A 240 -1.51 9.82 21.02
CA ILE A 240 -0.36 10.73 20.95
C ILE A 240 -0.38 11.78 22.07
N ASP A 241 -1.14 11.54 23.14
CA ASP A 241 -1.26 12.40 24.32
C ASP A 241 -1.75 13.83 24.01
N GLY A 242 -2.65 13.99 23.04
CA GLY A 242 -3.19 15.28 22.67
C GLY A 242 -2.24 16.17 21.87
N PHE A 243 -1.17 15.63 21.29
CA PHE A 243 -0.23 16.41 20.46
C PHE A 243 -0.86 16.82 19.12
N HIS A 244 -0.45 17.99 18.61
CA HIS A 244 -0.91 18.53 17.33
C HIS A 244 0.28 18.68 16.36
N PRO A 245 0.17 18.18 15.12
CA PRO A 245 1.16 18.47 14.09
C PRO A 245 1.04 19.93 13.62
N ASP A 246 2.07 20.45 12.98
CA ASP A 246 2.05 21.77 12.36
C ASP A 246 1.18 21.76 11.09
N ALA A 247 1.24 20.68 10.31
CA ALA A 247 0.47 20.55 9.08
C ALA A 247 0.02 19.10 8.79
N ILE A 248 -1.16 18.98 8.17
CA ILE A 248 -1.75 17.71 7.74
C ILE A 248 -2.07 17.81 6.25
N HIS A 249 -1.35 17.05 5.44
CA HIS A 249 -1.53 16.91 4.01
C HIS A 249 -2.59 15.86 3.70
N ILE A 250 -3.65 16.27 3.00
CA ILE A 250 -4.81 15.40 2.72
C ILE A 250 -5.39 15.65 1.32
N ASP A 251 -6.16 14.69 0.84
CA ASP A 251 -7.00 14.82 -0.34
C ASP A 251 -8.29 15.61 -0.06
N PHE A 252 -9.06 15.91 -1.11
CA PHE A 252 -10.23 16.78 -1.06
C PHE A 252 -11.51 16.09 -0.57
N GLU A 253 -11.41 15.37 0.56
CA GLU A 253 -12.56 14.78 1.21
C GLU A 253 -13.12 15.67 2.32
N LEU A 254 -14.20 16.37 2.00
CA LEU A 254 -14.81 17.38 2.88
C LEU A 254 -15.15 16.86 4.28
N ALA A 255 -15.67 15.65 4.40
CA ALA A 255 -16.05 15.08 5.69
C ALA A 255 -14.83 14.87 6.59
N MET A 256 -13.71 14.38 6.05
CA MET A 256 -12.47 14.18 6.79
C MET A 256 -11.79 15.51 7.12
N ILE A 257 -11.69 16.43 6.15
CA ILE A 257 -11.11 17.77 6.34
C ILE A 257 -11.80 18.51 7.50
N ARG A 258 -13.14 18.51 7.52
CA ARG A 258 -13.91 19.18 8.58
C ARG A 258 -13.70 18.56 9.96
N GLU A 259 -13.46 17.25 10.05
CA GLU A 259 -13.20 16.61 11.33
C GLU A 259 -11.74 16.79 11.76
N LEU A 260 -10.79 16.82 10.82
CA LEU A 260 -9.39 17.19 11.10
C LEU A 260 -9.29 18.61 11.66
N GLU A 261 -9.97 19.58 11.06
CA GLU A 261 -9.96 20.97 11.55
C GLU A 261 -10.55 21.10 12.97
N LYS A 262 -11.52 20.25 13.33
CA LYS A 262 -12.10 20.24 14.69
C LYS A 262 -11.19 19.58 15.71
N VAL A 263 -10.56 18.46 15.35
CA VAL A 263 -9.73 17.66 16.27
C VAL A 263 -8.33 18.26 16.39
N PHE A 264 -7.80 18.84 15.31
CA PHE A 264 -6.48 19.47 15.24
C PHE A 264 -6.56 20.95 14.81
N PRO A 265 -7.21 21.83 15.60
CA PRO A 265 -7.42 23.23 15.22
C PRO A 265 -6.12 24.05 15.08
N ALA A 266 -5.02 23.60 15.70
CA ALA A 266 -3.71 24.24 15.56
C ALA A 266 -2.95 23.81 14.30
N ALA A 267 -3.37 22.73 13.63
CA ALA A 267 -2.70 22.20 12.46
C ALA A 267 -3.20 22.89 11.19
N GLY A 268 -2.28 23.25 10.28
CA GLY A 268 -2.63 23.65 8.93
C GLY A 268 -3.16 22.47 8.12
N ILE A 269 -4.42 22.51 7.70
CA ILE A 269 -4.98 21.48 6.81
C ILE A 269 -4.63 21.84 5.37
N LEU A 270 -3.74 21.07 4.76
CA LEU A 270 -3.18 21.34 3.45
C LEU A 270 -3.65 20.32 2.42
N GLY A 271 -4.44 20.77 1.45
CA GLY A 271 -4.92 19.97 0.34
C GLY A 271 -3.80 19.66 -0.65
N CYS A 272 -3.75 18.43 -1.13
CA CYS A 272 -2.78 18.02 -2.14
C CYS A 272 -3.00 18.78 -3.46
N SER A 273 -2.04 19.61 -3.89
CA SER A 273 -2.16 20.44 -5.11
C SER A 273 -2.42 19.62 -6.37
N PHE A 274 -1.95 18.38 -6.40
CA PHE A 274 -2.21 17.44 -7.49
C PHE A 274 -3.68 17.05 -7.55
N HIS A 275 -4.28 16.67 -6.42
CA HIS A 275 -5.70 16.34 -6.33
C HIS A 275 -6.60 17.56 -6.58
N PHE A 276 -6.14 18.77 -6.23
CA PHE A 276 -6.83 20.02 -6.56
C PHE A 276 -6.93 20.20 -8.08
N CYS A 277 -5.79 20.07 -8.77
CA CYS A 277 -5.73 20.12 -10.24
C CYS A 277 -6.61 19.02 -10.88
N GLN A 278 -6.60 17.81 -10.32
CA GLN A 278 -7.47 16.73 -10.80
C GLN A 278 -8.96 17.02 -10.64
N CYS A 279 -9.39 17.66 -9.56
CA CYS A 279 -10.80 18.05 -9.38
C CYS A 279 -11.24 19.03 -10.46
N ILE A 280 -10.41 20.02 -10.77
CA ILE A 280 -10.65 21.00 -11.84
C ILE A 280 -10.66 20.31 -13.20
N TRP A 281 -9.69 19.43 -13.47
CA TRP A 281 -9.64 18.67 -14.71
C TRP A 281 -10.88 17.79 -14.90
N ARG A 282 -11.35 17.11 -13.85
CA ARG A 282 -12.61 16.33 -13.90
C ARG A 282 -13.80 17.21 -14.27
N ARG A 283 -13.87 18.46 -13.78
CA ARG A 283 -14.92 19.41 -14.21
C ARG A 283 -14.81 19.72 -15.69
N VAL A 284 -13.60 20.01 -16.20
CA VAL A 284 -13.35 20.25 -17.62
C VAL A 284 -13.70 19.02 -18.47
N GLN A 285 -13.37 17.82 -18.02
CA GLN A 285 -13.67 16.57 -18.75
C GLN A 285 -15.15 16.26 -18.87
N ASN A 286 -15.95 16.66 -17.88
CA ASN A 286 -17.40 16.44 -17.85
C ASN A 286 -18.18 17.40 -18.76
N ASP A 287 -17.52 18.41 -19.30
CA ASP A 287 -18.05 19.32 -20.30
C ASP A 287 -17.37 19.04 -21.65
N SER A 288 -18.14 18.56 -22.62
CA SER A 288 -17.61 18.17 -23.92
C SER A 288 -17.00 19.33 -24.70
N GLU A 289 -17.55 20.53 -24.56
CA GLU A 289 -17.11 21.71 -25.31
C GLU A 289 -15.86 22.31 -24.67
N LEU A 290 -15.81 22.40 -23.34
CA LEU A 290 -14.60 22.82 -22.61
C LEU A 290 -13.44 21.87 -22.89
N ARG A 291 -13.70 20.56 -22.83
CA ARG A 291 -12.68 19.54 -23.15
C ARG A 291 -12.20 19.65 -24.59
N ALA A 292 -13.10 19.86 -25.56
CA ALA A 292 -12.72 19.97 -26.96
C ALA A 292 -11.83 21.19 -27.20
N ASN A 293 -12.17 22.35 -26.63
CA ASN A 293 -11.36 23.56 -26.74
C ASN A 293 -10.01 23.41 -26.05
N TYR A 294 -9.96 22.83 -24.84
CA TYR A 294 -8.70 22.54 -24.15
C TYR A 294 -7.75 21.65 -24.99
N LEU A 295 -8.28 20.70 -25.75
CA LEU A 295 -7.47 19.80 -26.59
C LEU A 295 -7.01 20.44 -27.90
N ARG A 296 -7.73 21.45 -28.41
CA ARG A 296 -7.48 22.07 -29.72
C ARG A 296 -6.67 23.35 -29.64
N ASP A 297 -6.79 24.09 -28.54
CA ASP A 297 -6.20 25.41 -28.36
C ASP A 297 -5.30 25.43 -27.12
N ALA A 298 -3.99 25.64 -27.36
CA ALA A 298 -2.98 25.68 -26.32
C ALA A 298 -3.08 26.91 -25.43
N ASP A 299 -3.53 28.05 -25.96
CA ASP A 299 -3.71 29.30 -25.22
C ASP A 299 -4.99 29.22 -24.38
N PHE A 300 -6.05 28.61 -24.90
CA PHE A 300 -7.24 28.28 -24.10
C PHE A 300 -6.89 27.35 -22.93
N ALA A 301 -6.09 26.31 -23.18
CA ALA A 301 -5.60 25.40 -22.15
C ALA A 301 -4.70 26.10 -21.11
N LEU A 302 -3.93 27.11 -21.51
CA LEU A 302 -3.16 27.95 -20.59
C LEU A 302 -4.08 28.83 -19.74
N GLY A 303 -5.08 29.47 -20.34
CA GLY A 303 -6.08 30.29 -19.66
C GLY A 303 -6.85 29.49 -18.59
N LEU A 304 -7.31 28.27 -18.91
CA LEU A 304 -7.93 27.39 -17.92
C LEU A 304 -7.01 27.01 -16.76
N ARG A 305 -5.69 26.92 -16.99
CA ARG A 305 -4.69 26.65 -15.94
C ARG A 305 -4.39 27.86 -15.06
N MET A 306 -4.87 29.05 -15.38
CA MET A 306 -4.77 30.21 -14.48
C MET A 306 -5.71 30.09 -13.26
N PHE A 307 -6.80 29.34 -13.36
CA PHE A 307 -7.70 29.07 -12.22
C PHE A 307 -7.01 28.27 -11.10
N PRO A 308 -6.41 27.09 -11.35
CA PRO A 308 -5.63 26.41 -10.30
C PRO A 308 -4.38 27.20 -9.87
N ALA A 309 -3.88 28.13 -10.69
CA ALA A 309 -2.77 29.00 -10.31
C ALA A 309 -3.11 29.97 -9.16
N LEU A 310 -4.39 30.23 -8.91
CA LEU A 310 -4.85 31.00 -7.74
C LEU A 310 -4.41 30.37 -6.41
N SER A 311 -4.09 29.06 -6.39
CA SER A 311 -3.58 28.39 -5.19
C SER A 311 -2.21 28.93 -4.74
N TYR A 312 -1.52 29.68 -5.59
CA TYR A 312 -0.22 30.28 -5.31
C TYR A 312 -0.31 31.77 -4.98
N VAL A 313 -1.51 32.32 -4.81
CA VAL A 313 -1.74 33.71 -4.42
C VAL A 313 -1.87 33.79 -2.89
N PRO A 314 -1.43 34.85 -2.21
CA PRO A 314 -1.75 35.07 -0.80
C PRO A 314 -3.25 34.91 -0.52
N VAL A 315 -3.62 34.19 0.54
CA VAL A 315 -5.01 33.78 0.83
C VAL A 315 -5.98 34.97 0.83
N ASP A 316 -5.55 36.11 1.37
CA ASP A 316 -6.29 37.35 1.47
C ASP A 316 -6.53 38.03 0.11
N GLN A 317 -5.68 37.76 -0.89
CA GLN A 317 -5.76 38.35 -2.23
C GLN A 317 -6.40 37.41 -3.27
N VAL A 318 -6.72 36.16 -2.91
CA VAL A 318 -7.29 35.17 -3.86
C VAL A 318 -8.58 35.68 -4.50
N ARG A 319 -9.46 36.32 -3.74
CA ARG A 319 -10.76 36.80 -4.24
C ARG A 319 -10.61 37.94 -5.23
N ASP A 320 -9.70 38.88 -4.95
CA ASP A 320 -9.44 40.02 -5.83
C ASP A 320 -8.79 39.58 -7.14
N LEU A 321 -7.85 38.63 -7.07
CA LEU A 321 -7.24 38.04 -8.27
C LEU A 321 -8.21 37.16 -9.06
N PHE A 322 -9.15 36.48 -8.39
CA PHE A 322 -10.21 35.75 -9.07
C PHE A 322 -11.13 36.70 -9.84
N ALA A 323 -11.56 37.82 -9.25
CA ALA A 323 -12.34 38.85 -9.94
C ALA A 323 -11.57 39.45 -11.14
N THR A 324 -10.28 39.72 -10.96
CA THR A 324 -9.41 40.21 -12.05
C THR A 324 -9.29 39.19 -13.19
N LEU A 325 -9.23 37.89 -12.86
CA LEU A 325 -9.20 36.81 -13.86
C LEU A 325 -10.53 36.70 -14.60
N THR A 326 -11.66 36.79 -13.90
CA THR A 326 -13.00 36.74 -14.52
C THR A 326 -13.28 37.93 -15.43
N ASP A 327 -12.66 39.09 -15.17
CA ASP A 327 -12.79 40.28 -16.01
C ASP A 327 -11.78 40.33 -17.18
N SER A 328 -10.89 39.33 -17.29
CA SER A 328 -9.85 39.29 -18.32
C SER A 328 -10.40 39.06 -19.74
N ASP A 329 -9.64 39.47 -20.76
CA ASP A 329 -9.98 39.22 -22.17
C ASP A 329 -10.24 37.74 -22.46
N PHE A 330 -9.46 36.85 -21.85
CA PHE A 330 -9.64 35.40 -22.01
C PHE A 330 -11.05 34.96 -21.59
N VAL A 331 -11.55 35.45 -20.46
CA VAL A 331 -12.88 35.08 -19.97
C VAL A 331 -13.97 35.76 -20.80
N ARG A 332 -13.83 37.05 -21.11
CA ARG A 332 -14.82 37.78 -21.92
C ARG A 332 -15.01 37.17 -23.31
N THR A 333 -13.93 36.79 -23.99
CA THR A 333 -14.02 36.16 -25.32
C THR A 333 -14.62 34.76 -25.27
N ASN A 334 -14.61 34.10 -24.11
CA ASN A 334 -15.10 32.73 -23.93
C ASN A 334 -16.26 32.64 -22.91
N GLU A 335 -16.99 33.73 -22.68
CA GLU A 335 -17.95 33.88 -21.58
C GLU A 335 -19.01 32.77 -21.59
N ALA A 336 -19.65 32.54 -22.73
CA ALA A 336 -20.68 31.52 -22.90
C ALA A 336 -20.18 30.11 -22.55
N LEU A 337 -18.91 29.83 -22.84
CA LEU A 337 -18.28 28.53 -22.60
C LEU A 337 -17.80 28.38 -21.14
N LEU A 338 -17.30 29.46 -20.53
CA LEU A 338 -16.69 29.43 -19.21
C LEU A 338 -17.66 29.68 -18.05
N THR A 339 -18.87 30.19 -18.32
CA THR A 339 -19.85 30.55 -17.28
C THR A 339 -20.08 29.43 -16.26
N ASP A 340 -20.41 28.23 -16.72
CA ASP A 340 -20.68 27.08 -15.84
C ASP A 340 -19.44 26.54 -15.12
N PHE A 341 -18.27 26.75 -15.70
CA PHE A 341 -17.00 26.41 -15.07
C PHE A 341 -16.64 27.42 -13.97
N ILE A 342 -16.80 28.72 -14.23
CA ILE A 342 -16.55 29.81 -13.27
C ILE A 342 -17.53 29.71 -12.10
N ASN A 343 -18.82 29.48 -12.35
CA ASN A 343 -19.82 29.27 -11.30
C ASN A 343 -19.49 28.07 -10.39
N TYR A 344 -19.01 26.98 -11.00
CA TYR A 344 -18.48 25.85 -10.25
C TYR A 344 -17.26 26.25 -9.43
N PHE A 345 -16.29 26.95 -10.04
CA PHE A 345 -15.04 27.29 -9.38
C PHE A 345 -15.25 28.23 -8.19
N GLU A 346 -16.12 29.24 -8.38
CA GLU A 346 -16.53 30.17 -7.33
C GLU A 346 -17.19 29.43 -6.17
N SER A 347 -18.26 28.66 -6.42
CA SER A 347 -19.02 28.00 -5.36
C SER A 347 -18.23 26.91 -4.62
N GLN A 348 -17.29 26.26 -5.30
CA GLN A 348 -16.50 25.19 -4.68
C GLN A 348 -15.26 25.69 -3.96
N TRP A 349 -14.54 26.68 -4.51
CA TRP A 349 -13.17 26.99 -4.08
C TRP A 349 -12.96 28.41 -3.55
N VAL A 350 -13.61 29.42 -4.14
CA VAL A 350 -13.34 30.83 -3.80
C VAL A 350 -14.38 31.40 -2.83
N GLY A 351 -15.65 31.35 -3.26
CA GLY A 351 -16.81 31.89 -2.57
C GLY A 351 -16.70 33.35 -2.14
N TRP A 352 -17.78 33.84 -1.55
CA TRP A 352 -17.94 35.23 -1.10
C TRP A 352 -18.53 35.28 0.30
N ASN A 353 -18.59 36.47 0.91
CA ASN A 353 -19.08 36.63 2.29
C ASN A 353 -20.51 36.10 2.50
N ARG A 354 -21.41 36.25 1.51
CA ARG A 354 -22.78 35.75 1.59
C ARG A 354 -22.92 34.27 1.19
N ASN A 355 -21.99 33.77 0.39
CA ASN A 355 -21.97 32.41 -0.17
C ASN A 355 -20.56 31.83 -0.01
N PRO A 356 -20.19 31.35 1.19
CA PRO A 356 -18.86 30.81 1.43
C PRO A 356 -18.62 29.56 0.56
N PRO A 357 -17.37 29.29 0.16
CA PRO A 357 -17.08 28.15 -0.69
C PRO A 357 -17.29 26.83 0.07
N THR A 358 -17.54 25.76 -0.69
CA THR A 358 -17.61 24.40 -0.13
C THR A 358 -16.28 23.99 0.52
N MET A 359 -15.18 24.33 -0.14
CA MET A 359 -13.81 24.16 0.34
C MET A 359 -13.22 25.52 0.71
N LYS A 360 -12.77 25.69 1.95
CA LYS A 360 -12.12 26.94 2.39
C LYS A 360 -10.86 27.20 1.57
N VAL A 361 -10.55 28.48 1.32
CA VAL A 361 -9.39 28.91 0.53
C VAL A 361 -8.10 28.36 1.12
N GLU A 362 -8.00 28.39 2.44
CA GLU A 362 -6.87 27.91 3.24
C GLU A 362 -6.58 26.42 3.01
N TRP A 363 -7.60 25.62 2.67
CA TRP A 363 -7.44 24.17 2.48
C TRP A 363 -6.80 23.79 1.16
N TRP A 364 -6.85 24.64 0.13
CA TRP A 364 -6.28 24.31 -1.19
C TRP A 364 -5.17 25.27 -1.61
N ASN A 365 -4.97 26.35 -0.84
CA ASN A 365 -3.90 27.30 -1.07
C ASN A 365 -2.53 26.70 -0.66
N VAL A 366 -1.52 26.95 -1.49
CA VAL A 366 -0.15 26.46 -1.33
C VAL A 366 0.87 27.59 -1.40
N HIS A 367 0.44 28.86 -1.28
CA HIS A 367 1.33 30.04 -1.29
C HIS A 367 2.38 29.94 -0.18
N SER A 368 1.94 29.91 1.08
CA SER A 368 2.82 29.81 2.24
C SER A 368 3.60 28.50 2.25
N SER A 369 2.96 27.37 1.92
CA SER A 369 3.63 26.06 1.85
C SER A 369 4.75 26.03 0.80
N THR A 370 4.59 26.78 -0.29
CA THR A 370 5.63 26.93 -1.32
C THR A 370 6.83 27.71 -0.78
N LEU A 371 6.60 28.82 -0.07
CA LEU A 371 7.67 29.64 0.49
C LEU A 371 8.39 28.95 1.67
N ASN A 372 7.66 28.19 2.46
CA ASN A 372 8.20 27.45 3.61
C ASN A 372 8.80 26.08 3.24
N SER A 373 8.86 25.75 1.95
CA SER A 373 9.36 24.45 1.46
C SER A 373 8.65 23.23 2.05
N MET A 374 7.39 23.37 2.44
CA MET A 374 6.55 22.28 2.95
C MET A 374 6.10 21.33 1.82
N GLY A 375 5.54 20.18 2.21
CA GLY A 375 4.86 19.29 1.27
C GLY A 375 3.76 20.01 0.48
N ARG A 376 3.55 19.62 -0.79
CA ARG A 376 2.42 20.11 -1.61
C ARG A 376 1.67 18.99 -2.33
N THR A 377 2.27 17.80 -2.40
CA THR A 377 1.79 16.67 -3.19
C THR A 377 1.86 15.41 -2.36
N ASN A 378 0.92 14.49 -2.57
CA ASN A 378 0.85 13.20 -1.87
C ASN A 378 1.48 12.04 -2.68
N ASN A 379 2.30 12.34 -3.69
CA ASN A 379 2.83 11.35 -4.64
C ASN A 379 3.56 10.17 -3.98
N GLU A 380 4.27 10.40 -2.87
CA GLU A 380 4.98 9.33 -2.16
C GLU A 380 4.02 8.37 -1.48
N VAL A 381 2.90 8.87 -0.95
CA VAL A 381 1.83 8.06 -0.34
C VAL A 381 1.09 7.25 -1.41
N GLU A 382 0.72 7.87 -2.53
CA GLU A 382 0.11 7.17 -3.68
C GLU A 382 1.05 6.07 -4.23
N GLY A 383 2.34 6.38 -4.33
CA GLY A 383 3.38 5.44 -4.72
C GLY A 383 3.49 4.27 -3.74
N TRP A 384 3.37 4.56 -2.44
CA TRP A 384 3.34 3.56 -1.39
C TRP A 384 2.09 2.66 -1.49
N HIS A 385 0.88 3.22 -1.62
CA HIS A 385 -0.36 2.44 -1.79
C HIS A 385 -0.28 1.52 -3.00
N SER A 386 0.23 2.04 -4.13
CA SER A 386 0.41 1.27 -5.36
C SER A 386 1.37 0.10 -5.17
N ALA A 387 2.51 0.35 -4.50
CA ALA A 387 3.50 -0.68 -4.19
C ALA A 387 2.97 -1.72 -3.18
N PHE A 388 2.20 -1.27 -2.18
CA PHE A 388 1.58 -2.14 -1.19
C PHE A 388 0.51 -3.03 -1.82
N ALA A 389 -0.38 -2.48 -2.64
CA ALA A 389 -1.41 -3.22 -3.37
C ALA A 389 -0.82 -4.32 -4.26
N ARG A 390 0.27 -4.01 -4.96
CA ARG A 390 1.00 -5.00 -5.78
C ARG A 390 1.56 -6.15 -4.92
N ARG A 391 2.04 -5.86 -3.71
CA ARG A 391 2.59 -6.89 -2.80
C ARG A 391 1.52 -7.76 -2.16
N VAL A 392 0.36 -7.19 -1.82
CA VAL A 392 -0.81 -7.95 -1.37
C VAL A 392 -1.27 -8.91 -2.48
N GLY A 393 -1.19 -8.47 -3.74
CA GLY A 393 -1.40 -9.31 -4.92
C GLY A 393 -2.85 -9.80 -5.09
N SER A 394 -3.81 -9.18 -4.41
CA SER A 394 -5.24 -9.45 -4.55
C SER A 394 -6.05 -8.19 -4.21
N SER A 395 -7.09 -7.91 -4.98
CA SER A 395 -8.11 -6.94 -4.59
C SER A 395 -8.93 -7.51 -3.43
N HIS A 396 -9.25 -6.68 -2.44
CA HIS A 396 -10.06 -7.04 -1.28
C HIS A 396 -9.64 -8.35 -0.58
N PRO A 397 -8.40 -8.43 -0.05
CA PRO A 397 -7.95 -9.61 0.69
C PRO A 397 -8.81 -9.88 1.92
N SER A 398 -8.73 -11.10 2.49
CA SER A 398 -9.23 -11.32 3.85
C SER A 398 -8.49 -10.39 4.83
N VAL A 399 -9.14 -10.07 5.96
CA VAL A 399 -8.50 -9.28 7.02
C VAL A 399 -7.20 -9.92 7.44
N PHE A 400 -7.19 -11.23 7.66
CA PHE A 400 -6.00 -11.96 8.09
C PHE A 400 -4.84 -11.87 7.09
N LYS A 401 -5.13 -11.99 5.79
CA LYS A 401 -4.11 -11.81 4.75
C LYS A 401 -3.58 -10.38 4.75
N LEU A 402 -4.45 -9.37 4.88
CA LEU A 402 -4.02 -7.98 4.99
C LEU A 402 -3.11 -7.78 6.21
N LEU A 403 -3.48 -8.31 7.38
CA LEU A 403 -2.69 -8.19 8.61
C LEU A 403 -1.29 -8.77 8.48
N GLU A 404 -1.13 -9.93 7.83
CA GLU A 404 0.20 -10.48 7.56
C GLU A 404 1.05 -9.52 6.72
N HIS A 405 0.47 -8.92 5.67
CA HIS A 405 1.18 -7.95 4.84
C HIS A 405 1.49 -6.65 5.58
N LEU A 406 0.60 -6.18 6.45
CA LEU A 406 0.86 -5.03 7.32
C LEU A 406 1.98 -5.31 8.32
N LYS A 407 2.06 -6.53 8.89
CA LYS A 407 3.18 -6.92 9.76
C LYS A 407 4.52 -6.95 9.03
N VAL A 408 4.53 -7.46 7.80
CA VAL A 408 5.74 -7.42 6.94
C VAL A 408 6.10 -5.98 6.62
N GLU A 409 5.12 -5.12 6.41
CA GLU A 409 5.37 -3.71 6.18
C GLU A 409 5.94 -3.00 7.40
N GLN A 410 5.38 -3.26 8.58
CA GLN A 410 5.84 -2.70 9.83
C GLN A 410 7.34 -2.97 10.04
N GLY A 411 7.78 -4.21 9.77
CA GLY A 411 9.21 -4.56 9.86
C GLY A 411 10.10 -3.78 8.88
N LYS A 412 9.58 -3.42 7.69
CA LYS A 412 10.30 -2.58 6.72
C LYS A 412 10.34 -1.13 7.16
N VAL A 413 9.22 -0.59 7.65
CA VAL A 413 9.13 0.79 8.15
C VAL A 413 10.12 0.99 9.30
N GLU A 414 10.19 0.07 10.26
CA GLU A 414 11.15 0.12 11.37
C GLU A 414 12.60 0.15 10.90
N PHE A 415 12.94 -0.69 9.91
CA PHE A 415 14.26 -0.71 9.31
C PHE A 415 14.58 0.63 8.61
N ILE A 416 13.65 1.14 7.81
CA ILE A 416 13.83 2.40 7.07
C ILE A 416 13.97 3.59 8.03
N ALA A 417 13.10 3.67 9.05
CA ALA A 417 13.15 4.73 10.06
C ALA A 417 14.48 4.71 10.84
N SER A 418 14.90 3.53 11.31
CA SER A 418 16.18 3.38 12.03
C SER A 418 17.37 3.73 11.14
N ASN A 419 17.36 3.29 9.88
CA ASN A 419 18.42 3.57 8.93
C ASN A 419 18.48 5.07 8.56
N SER A 420 17.33 5.72 8.38
CA SER A 420 17.22 7.15 8.09
C SER A 420 17.82 8.00 9.23
N LEU A 421 17.51 7.64 10.48
CA LEU A 421 18.10 8.28 11.67
C LEU A 421 19.63 8.09 11.74
N ALA A 422 20.13 6.91 11.38
CA ALA A 422 21.55 6.59 11.44
C ALA A 422 22.37 7.20 10.28
N GLN A 423 21.80 7.28 9.08
CA GLN A 423 22.50 7.75 7.87
C GLN A 423 22.33 9.26 7.61
N GLY A 424 21.41 9.94 8.30
CA GLY A 424 21.15 11.36 8.10
C GLY A 424 20.47 11.67 6.77
N ILE A 425 20.61 12.90 6.29
CA ILE A 425 19.88 13.41 5.12
C ILE A 425 20.36 12.70 3.84
N GLY A 426 19.53 11.82 3.27
CA GLY A 426 19.91 10.99 2.13
C GLY A 426 18.76 10.64 1.19
N THR A 427 18.37 11.57 0.32
CA THR A 427 18.23 11.40 -1.14
C THR A 427 17.78 12.72 -1.79
N THR A 428 18.45 13.15 -2.87
CA THR A 428 17.97 14.29 -3.67
C THR A 428 16.76 13.87 -4.51
N SER A 429 15.67 14.63 -4.45
CA SER A 429 14.54 14.47 -5.36
C SER A 429 15.00 14.51 -6.83
N LYS A 430 14.27 13.83 -7.73
CA LYS A 430 14.61 13.81 -9.16
C LYS A 430 14.73 15.24 -9.67
N LYS A 431 15.78 15.52 -10.46
CA LYS A 431 16.10 16.86 -10.99
C LYS A 431 14.88 17.62 -11.54
N LYS A 432 14.03 16.95 -12.33
CA LYS A 432 12.79 17.53 -12.88
C LYS A 432 11.87 18.15 -11.80
N TYR A 433 11.67 17.46 -10.67
CA TYR A 433 10.80 17.94 -9.60
C TYR A 433 11.44 19.08 -8.82
N ARG A 434 12.75 18.96 -8.52
CA ARG A 434 13.53 20.03 -7.88
C ARG A 434 13.53 21.31 -8.70
N ASP A 435 13.82 21.21 -9.98
CA ASP A 435 13.89 22.39 -10.87
C ASP A 435 12.51 23.04 -11.02
N ARG A 436 11.43 22.24 -11.06
CA ARG A 436 10.05 22.76 -11.05
C ARG A 436 9.72 23.45 -9.72
N GLN A 437 10.07 22.87 -8.58
CA GLN A 437 9.88 23.47 -7.26
C GLN A 437 10.61 24.81 -7.17
N ALA A 438 11.87 24.87 -7.60
CA ALA A 438 12.68 26.09 -7.61
C ALA A 438 12.07 27.19 -8.48
N ARG A 439 11.58 26.86 -9.69
CA ARG A 439 10.87 27.82 -10.54
C ARG A 439 9.61 28.37 -9.88
N ILE A 440 8.78 27.49 -9.32
CA ILE A 440 7.54 27.92 -8.66
C ILE A 440 7.87 28.78 -7.43
N TYR A 441 8.86 28.41 -6.62
CA TYR A 441 9.33 29.23 -5.50
C TYR A 441 9.78 30.63 -5.95
N ALA A 442 10.58 30.72 -7.02
CA ALA A 442 11.03 32.01 -7.55
C ALA A 442 9.87 32.89 -8.05
N LEU A 443 8.86 32.28 -8.66
CA LEU A 443 7.66 33.01 -9.09
C LEU A 443 6.86 33.51 -7.88
N VAL A 444 6.62 32.66 -6.90
CA VAL A 444 5.83 32.98 -5.69
C VAL A 444 6.53 34.03 -4.81
N SER A 445 7.84 33.91 -4.61
CA SER A 445 8.62 34.88 -3.84
C SER A 445 8.70 36.28 -4.48
N THR A 446 8.32 36.41 -5.75
CA THR A 446 8.28 37.69 -6.47
C THR A 446 6.85 38.14 -6.79
N TYR A 447 5.85 37.57 -6.11
CA TYR A 447 4.42 37.87 -6.33
C TYR A 447 4.11 39.38 -6.31
N GLU A 448 4.50 40.07 -5.23
CA GLU A 448 4.22 41.51 -5.03
C GLU A 448 4.84 42.43 -6.11
N ALA A 449 5.85 41.96 -6.83
CA ALA A 449 6.55 42.73 -7.85
C ALA A 449 6.02 42.48 -9.27
N ARG A 450 4.98 41.67 -9.44
CA ARG A 450 4.45 41.24 -10.74
C ARG A 450 3.03 41.76 -10.96
N ASP A 451 2.70 41.98 -12.23
CA ASP A 451 1.30 42.12 -12.63
C ASP A 451 0.52 40.83 -12.30
N SER A 452 -0.69 41.00 -11.78
CA SER A 452 -1.51 39.91 -11.24
C SER A 452 -1.83 38.83 -12.28
N LEU A 453 -2.20 39.22 -13.50
CA LEU A 453 -2.51 38.26 -14.57
C LEU A 453 -1.25 37.62 -15.15
N GLN A 454 -0.15 38.38 -15.24
CA GLN A 454 1.14 37.83 -15.64
C GLN A 454 1.66 36.80 -14.63
N PHE A 455 1.45 37.04 -13.33
CA PHE A 455 1.79 36.06 -12.28
C PHE A 455 1.01 34.76 -12.46
N LEU A 456 -0.33 34.83 -12.57
CA LEU A 456 -1.17 33.65 -12.77
C LEU A 456 -0.77 32.88 -14.04
N ARG A 457 -0.47 33.57 -15.14
CA ARG A 457 0.01 32.96 -16.37
C ARG A 457 1.35 32.26 -16.19
N ALA A 458 2.30 32.88 -15.49
CA ALA A 458 3.62 32.29 -15.22
C ALA A 458 3.52 31.02 -14.36
N ILE A 459 2.65 31.01 -13.36
CA ILE A 459 2.37 29.82 -12.55
C ILE A 459 1.66 28.76 -13.39
N ALA A 460 0.69 29.13 -14.23
CA ALA A 460 -0.06 28.21 -15.09
C ALA A 460 0.84 27.40 -16.04
N HIS A 461 1.93 27.98 -16.55
CA HIS A 461 2.94 27.25 -17.32
C HIS A 461 3.61 26.10 -16.55
N ASN A 462 3.61 26.16 -15.22
CA ASN A 462 4.17 25.12 -14.35
C ASN A 462 3.10 24.15 -13.84
N ILE A 463 1.83 24.31 -14.21
CA ILE A 463 0.72 23.42 -13.86
C ILE A 463 0.41 22.49 -15.03
N THR A 464 0.14 21.23 -14.71
CA THR A 464 -0.31 20.20 -15.65
C THR A 464 -1.48 19.46 -15.00
N PHE A 465 -2.58 19.32 -15.75
CA PHE A 465 -3.72 18.51 -15.34
C PHE A 465 -3.42 17.01 -15.42
#